data_AF-A0A835CX20-F1
#
_entry.id   AF-A0A835CX20-F1
#
_cell.length_a   1.000
_cell.length_b   1.000
_cell.length_c   1.000
_cell.angle_alpha   90.00
_cell.angle_beta   90.00
_cell.angle_gamma   90.00
#
_symmetry.space_group_name_H-M   'P 1'
#
loop_
_entity.id
_entity.type
_entity.pdbx_description
1 polymer ?
#
loop_
_entity_poly.entity_id
_entity_poly.type
_entity_poly.pdbx_seq_one_letter_code
_entity_poly.pdbx_strand_id
1 'polypeptide(L)'
;MAMQLDQPGDNKQKLSEQMKPCNEILKELFSKKHSGYAWPFYKPVDVELLKLHDYYDIIKKPMDLGTIKTKMDNRDYKTPREFANDVRLIFTNCYKYNHPGHDVVAMAKKLQDFFESRFEKIPDDPAHGIASMKVESASSESSSDSDSTSDTEDDDSEIERKTKLVALQEELKLMQGQIKKLVQKSAKKNQVIKKRKTNSKSNGISSKDLDSHNGALKELLNPDSKNSNNVNS
;
A
#
# COMPACT_ATOMS: atom_id res chain seq x y z
N MET A 1 41.52 34.42 -34.43
CA MET A 1 40.52 33.34 -34.43
C MET A 1 39.85 33.33 -33.07
N ALA A 2 38.67 33.94 -32.96
CA ALA A 2 37.85 33.82 -31.75
C ALA A 2 37.08 32.50 -31.84
N MET A 3 37.22 31.65 -30.83
CA MET A 3 36.41 30.43 -30.70
C MET A 3 35.01 30.85 -30.27
N GLN A 4 34.04 30.62 -31.14
CA GLN A 4 32.62 30.72 -30.83
C GLN A 4 32.28 29.59 -29.84
N LEU A 5 32.02 29.94 -28.57
CA LEU A 5 31.40 29.02 -27.63
C LEU A 5 29.93 28.86 -28.04
N ASP A 6 29.59 27.65 -28.48
CA ASP A 6 28.23 27.25 -28.80
C ASP A 6 27.40 27.29 -27.50
N GLN A 7 26.42 28.19 -27.43
CA GLN A 7 25.47 28.29 -26.33
C GLN A 7 24.45 27.15 -26.51
N PRO A 8 24.23 26.25 -25.53
CA PRO A 8 23.18 25.26 -25.66
C PRO A 8 21.83 25.98 -25.63
N GLY A 9 21.12 25.91 -26.75
CA GLY A 9 19.78 26.48 -26.87
C GLY A 9 18.84 25.85 -25.86
N ASP A 10 18.41 26.64 -24.88
CA ASP A 10 17.30 26.33 -23.97
C ASP A 10 15.96 26.35 -24.74
N ASN A 11 15.79 25.43 -25.66
CA ASN A 11 14.51 25.19 -26.33
C ASN A 11 13.77 24.08 -25.58
N LYS A 12 13.54 24.29 -24.27
CA LYS A 12 12.71 23.38 -23.47
C LYS A 12 11.27 23.49 -23.96
N GLN A 13 10.82 22.46 -24.67
CA GLN A 13 9.43 22.34 -25.11
C GLN A 13 8.49 22.56 -23.92
N LYS A 14 7.43 23.33 -24.17
CA LYS A 14 6.38 23.60 -23.19
C LYS A 14 5.74 22.28 -22.76
N LEU A 15 5.43 22.15 -21.47
CA LEU A 15 4.71 20.98 -20.95
C LEU A 15 3.39 20.81 -21.68
N SER A 16 3.08 19.58 -22.14
CA SER A 16 1.84 19.29 -22.84
C SER A 16 0.62 19.52 -21.94
N GLU A 17 -0.52 19.89 -22.53
CA GLU A 17 -1.77 20.13 -21.79
C GLU A 17 -2.18 18.90 -20.97
N GLN A 18 -1.98 17.70 -21.52
CA GLN A 18 -2.28 16.43 -20.87
C GLN A 18 -1.43 16.17 -19.61
N MET A 19 -0.20 16.70 -19.56
CA MET A 19 0.71 16.51 -18.42
C MET A 19 0.56 17.58 -17.33
N LYS A 20 -0.15 18.68 -17.59
CA LYS A 20 -0.37 19.73 -16.58
C LYS A 20 -1.01 19.20 -15.30
N PRO A 21 -2.09 18.38 -15.33
CA PRO A 21 -2.67 17.84 -14.10
C PRO A 21 -1.66 16.99 -13.31
N CYS A 22 -0.85 16.18 -13.99
CA CYS A 22 0.20 15.37 -13.34
C CYS A 22 1.24 16.26 -12.65
N ASN A 23 1.65 17.35 -13.29
CA ASN A 23 2.60 18.30 -12.72
C ASN A 23 2.01 19.03 -11.49
N GLU A 24 0.72 19.34 -11.49
CA GLU A 24 0.06 19.91 -10.31
C GLU A 24 -0.04 18.92 -9.15
N ILE A 25 -0.33 17.64 -9.43
CA ILE A 25 -0.26 16.58 -8.41
C ILE A 25 1.15 16.51 -7.83
N LEU A 26 2.17 16.52 -8.67
CA LEU A 26 3.57 16.47 -8.25
C LEU A 26 3.95 17.65 -7.35
N LYS A 27 3.52 18.87 -7.69
CA LYS A 27 3.70 20.04 -6.82
C LYS A 27 2.99 19.88 -5.48
N GLU A 28 1.77 19.34 -5.47
CA GLU A 28 1.03 19.12 -4.22
C GLU A 28 1.74 18.07 -3.35
N LEU A 29 2.30 16.99 -3.93
CA LEU A 29 3.09 15.98 -3.21
C LEU A 29 4.30 16.59 -2.46
N PHE A 30 4.91 17.64 -3.00
CA PHE A 30 6.02 18.38 -2.35
C PHE A 30 5.57 19.48 -1.38
N SER A 31 4.27 19.76 -1.29
CA SER A 31 3.77 20.86 -0.47
C SER A 31 3.86 20.56 1.04
N LYS A 32 3.88 21.63 1.85
CA LYS A 32 3.92 21.53 3.33
C LYS A 32 2.77 20.69 3.91
N LYS A 33 1.65 20.56 3.20
CA LYS A 33 0.51 19.72 3.60
C LYS A 33 0.89 18.23 3.70
N HIS A 34 1.83 17.78 2.87
CA HIS A 34 2.22 16.36 2.77
C HIS A 34 3.59 16.09 3.41
N SER A 35 4.35 17.12 3.82
CA SER A 35 5.73 16.97 4.31
C SER A 35 5.86 16.11 5.57
N GLY A 36 4.80 15.98 6.38
CA GLY A 36 4.81 15.11 7.57
C GLY A 36 4.97 13.62 7.27
N TYR A 37 4.76 13.17 6.02
CA TYR A 37 4.87 11.77 5.62
C TYR A 37 5.49 11.57 4.23
N ALA A 38 5.63 12.62 3.42
CA ALA A 38 6.23 12.51 2.09
C ALA A 38 7.76 12.60 2.08
N TRP A 39 8.36 13.14 3.16
CA TRP A 39 9.80 13.44 3.20
C TRP A 39 10.75 12.25 2.91
N PRO A 40 10.45 10.99 3.27
CA PRO A 40 11.33 9.87 2.94
C PRO A 40 11.43 9.60 1.44
N PHE A 41 10.47 10.10 0.66
CA PHE A 41 10.35 9.84 -0.78
C PHE A 41 10.82 11.01 -1.64
N TYR A 42 11.38 12.08 -1.04
CA TYR A 42 11.83 13.27 -1.78
C TYR A 42 13.13 13.08 -2.54
N LYS A 43 13.95 12.14 -2.12
CA LYS A 43 15.27 11.85 -2.70
C LYS A 43 15.44 10.34 -2.86
N PRO A 44 16.38 9.90 -3.72
CA PRO A 44 16.76 8.50 -3.79
C PRO A 44 17.13 7.96 -2.41
N VAL A 45 16.82 6.69 -2.16
CA VAL A 45 17.22 6.01 -0.92
C VAL A 45 18.74 5.97 -0.83
N ASP A 46 19.28 6.62 0.19
CA ASP A 46 20.71 6.63 0.49
C ASP A 46 21.08 5.34 1.25
N VAL A 47 21.47 4.31 0.49
CA VAL A 47 21.74 2.98 1.03
C VAL A 47 22.99 2.94 1.89
N GLU A 48 23.96 3.83 1.66
CA GLU A 48 25.20 3.90 2.44
C GLU A 48 24.92 4.52 3.81
N LEU A 49 24.23 5.66 3.82
CA LEU A 49 23.84 6.35 5.05
C LEU A 49 22.93 5.49 5.93
N LEU A 50 22.01 4.76 5.32
CA LEU A 50 21.05 3.89 6.02
C LEU A 50 21.58 2.46 6.25
N LYS A 51 22.77 2.13 5.75
CA LYS A 51 23.41 0.80 5.86
C LYS A 51 22.53 -0.34 5.33
N LEU A 52 21.87 -0.10 4.20
CA LEU A 52 20.96 -1.04 3.54
C LEU A 52 21.70 -1.86 2.48
N HIS A 53 22.49 -2.83 2.93
CA HIS A 53 23.41 -3.58 2.06
C HIS A 53 22.71 -4.43 0.98
N ASP A 54 21.45 -4.83 1.21
CA ASP A 54 20.64 -5.69 0.35
C ASP A 54 19.64 -4.91 -0.52
N TYR A 55 19.63 -3.58 -0.45
CA TYR A 55 18.59 -2.77 -1.08
C TYR A 55 18.55 -2.97 -2.60
N TYR A 56 19.68 -2.91 -3.29
CA TYR A 56 19.74 -3.09 -4.76
C TYR A 56 19.62 -4.56 -5.19
N ASP A 57 19.79 -5.51 -4.26
CA ASP A 57 19.50 -6.92 -4.51
C ASP A 57 17.99 -7.17 -4.56
N ILE A 58 17.22 -6.44 -3.76
CA ILE A 58 15.76 -6.56 -3.70
C ILE A 58 15.07 -5.59 -4.68
N ILE A 59 15.51 -4.34 -4.72
CA ILE A 59 14.91 -3.24 -5.48
C ILE A 59 15.69 -3.01 -6.78
N LYS A 60 15.07 -3.45 -7.89
CA LYS A 60 15.70 -3.42 -9.22
C LYS A 60 15.55 -2.10 -9.96
N LYS A 61 14.53 -1.31 -9.61
CA LYS A 61 14.26 -0.01 -10.22
C LYS A 61 13.96 1.00 -9.12
N PRO A 62 14.98 1.59 -8.48
CA PRO A 62 14.78 2.66 -7.50
C PRO A 62 14.02 3.84 -8.13
N MET A 63 13.18 4.49 -7.35
CA MET A 63 12.44 5.69 -7.77
C MET A 63 12.13 6.56 -6.56
N ASP A 64 12.05 7.86 -6.78
CA ASP A 64 11.74 8.89 -5.77
C ASP A 64 11.12 10.12 -6.43
N LEU A 65 10.47 10.97 -5.64
CA LEU A 65 9.77 12.15 -6.15
C LEU A 65 10.72 13.20 -6.77
N GLY A 66 11.97 13.28 -6.32
CA GLY A 66 12.98 14.16 -6.90
C GLY A 66 13.39 13.72 -8.31
N THR A 67 13.57 12.43 -8.51
CA THR A 67 13.78 11.83 -9.83
C THR A 67 12.57 12.06 -10.73
N ILE A 68 11.34 11.81 -10.24
CA ILE A 68 10.11 12.06 -10.99
C ILE A 68 9.98 13.53 -11.38
N LYS A 69 10.33 14.47 -10.49
CA LYS A 69 10.36 15.90 -10.78
C LYS A 69 11.34 16.23 -11.89
N THR A 70 12.54 15.66 -11.85
CA THR A 70 13.54 15.85 -12.90
C THR A 70 13.02 15.35 -14.25
N LYS A 71 12.41 14.16 -14.28
CA LYS A 71 11.78 13.60 -15.49
C LYS A 71 10.63 14.46 -16.04
N MET A 72 9.79 15.01 -15.15
CA MET A 72 8.72 15.94 -15.52
C MET A 72 9.29 17.23 -16.14
N ASP A 73 10.33 17.80 -15.53
CA ASP A 73 10.99 19.02 -15.98
C ASP A 73 11.72 18.83 -17.32
N ASN A 74 12.25 17.62 -17.57
CA ASN A 74 12.92 17.23 -18.81
C ASN A 74 11.96 16.77 -19.93
N ARG A 75 10.65 16.65 -19.64
CA ARG A 75 9.63 16.16 -20.59
C ARG A 75 9.79 14.69 -20.97
N ASP A 76 10.29 13.88 -20.05
CA ASP A 76 10.52 12.45 -20.27
C ASP A 76 9.20 11.64 -20.27
N TYR A 77 8.12 12.20 -19.72
CA TYR A 77 6.80 11.58 -19.70
C TYR A 77 5.97 12.02 -20.90
N LYS A 78 5.57 11.06 -21.72
CA LYS A 78 4.69 11.25 -22.88
C LYS A 78 3.22 11.16 -22.50
N THR A 79 2.90 10.39 -21.46
CA THR A 79 1.52 10.16 -21.01
C THR A 79 1.38 10.27 -19.49
N PRO A 80 0.19 10.65 -18.98
CA PRO A 80 -0.11 10.61 -17.54
C PRO A 80 0.15 9.24 -16.90
N ARG A 81 -0.05 8.16 -17.67
CA ARG A 81 0.15 6.79 -17.20
C ARG A 81 1.62 6.49 -16.91
N GLU A 82 2.55 6.98 -17.72
CA GLU A 82 3.99 6.82 -17.46
C GLU A 82 4.40 7.52 -16.15
N PHE A 83 3.90 8.73 -15.90
CA PHE A 83 4.09 9.42 -14.63
C PHE A 83 3.52 8.62 -13.45
N ALA A 84 2.29 8.13 -13.58
CA ALA A 84 1.65 7.35 -12.51
C ALA A 84 2.39 6.04 -12.22
N ASN A 85 2.95 5.38 -13.24
CA ASN A 85 3.73 4.17 -13.05
C ASN A 85 4.97 4.44 -12.18
N ASP A 86 5.68 5.54 -12.40
CA ASP A 86 6.84 5.88 -11.58
C ASP A 86 6.45 6.29 -10.15
N VAL A 87 5.35 7.04 -9.97
CA VAL A 87 4.86 7.36 -8.62
C VAL A 87 4.47 6.08 -7.88
N ARG A 88 3.74 5.16 -8.53
CA ARG A 88 3.36 3.87 -7.95
C ARG A 88 4.58 2.99 -7.64
N LEU A 89 5.63 3.07 -8.47
CA LEU A 89 6.87 2.34 -8.26
C LEU A 89 7.55 2.73 -6.94
N ILE A 90 7.48 3.99 -6.51
CA ILE A 90 7.95 4.43 -5.18
C ILE A 90 7.29 3.59 -4.08
N PHE A 91 5.96 3.46 -4.14
CA PHE A 91 5.18 2.74 -3.13
C PHE A 91 5.41 1.24 -3.22
N THR A 92 5.41 0.66 -4.41
CA THR A 92 5.70 -0.77 -4.61
C THR A 92 7.08 -1.14 -4.08
N ASN A 93 8.10 -0.32 -4.34
CA ASN A 93 9.44 -0.53 -3.79
C ASN A 93 9.45 -0.42 -2.26
N CYS A 94 8.75 0.57 -1.71
CA CYS A 94 8.61 0.72 -0.26
C CYS A 94 8.02 -0.54 0.39
N TYR A 95 6.92 -1.06 -0.16
CA TYR A 95 6.25 -2.25 0.37
C TYR A 95 7.04 -3.54 0.15
N LYS A 96 7.82 -3.60 -0.92
CA LYS A 96 8.66 -4.77 -1.23
C LYS A 96 9.84 -4.88 -0.27
N TYR A 97 10.47 -3.76 0.07
CA TYR A 97 11.67 -3.75 0.91
C TYR A 97 11.35 -3.74 2.42
N ASN A 98 10.32 -2.99 2.82
CA ASN A 98 10.07 -2.71 4.23
C ASN A 98 9.02 -3.64 4.84
N HIS A 99 9.22 -3.99 6.11
CA HIS A 99 8.21 -4.72 6.88
C HIS A 99 6.91 -3.90 7.01
N PRO A 100 5.71 -4.52 6.92
CA PRO A 100 4.44 -3.78 6.96
C PRO A 100 4.19 -2.93 8.21
N GLY A 101 4.89 -3.23 9.31
CA GLY A 101 4.83 -2.49 10.58
C GLY A 101 5.79 -1.29 10.67
N HIS A 102 6.63 -1.04 9.67
CA HIS A 102 7.52 0.13 9.68
C HIS A 102 6.75 1.41 9.34
N ASP A 103 7.10 2.52 9.99
CA ASP A 103 6.43 3.81 9.78
C ASP A 103 6.46 4.28 8.33
N VAL A 104 7.56 4.01 7.60
CA VAL A 104 7.69 4.36 6.18
C VAL A 104 6.62 3.71 5.31
N VAL A 105 6.13 2.52 5.68
CA VAL A 105 5.03 1.84 4.97
C VAL A 105 3.70 2.55 5.22
N ALA A 106 3.44 2.99 6.46
CA ALA A 106 2.25 3.78 6.78
C ALA A 106 2.27 5.16 6.08
N MET A 107 3.45 5.78 6.02
CA MET A 107 3.68 7.03 5.28
C MET A 107 3.44 6.87 3.78
N ALA A 108 3.96 5.79 3.17
CA ALA A 108 3.74 5.46 1.76
C ALA A 108 2.24 5.26 1.46
N LYS A 109 1.51 4.50 2.28
CA LYS A 109 0.06 4.30 2.10
C LYS A 109 -0.70 5.62 2.10
N LYS A 110 -0.43 6.49 3.08
CA LYS A 110 -1.08 7.81 3.17
C LYS A 110 -0.79 8.69 1.95
N LEU A 111 0.45 8.65 1.45
CA LEU A 111 0.82 9.41 0.25
C LEU A 111 0.20 8.82 -1.02
N GLN A 112 0.13 7.49 -1.10
CA GLN A 112 -0.51 6.75 -2.19
C GLN A 112 -2.01 7.07 -2.25
N ASP A 113 -2.73 7.00 -1.14
CA ASP A 113 -4.18 7.30 -1.09
C ASP A 113 -4.47 8.71 -1.63
N PHE A 114 -3.66 9.68 -1.22
CA PHE A 114 -3.74 11.04 -1.75
C PHE A 114 -3.46 11.09 -3.25
N PHE A 115 -2.39 10.44 -3.70
CA PHE A 115 -2.00 10.41 -5.11
C PHE A 115 -3.12 9.81 -5.98
N GLU A 116 -3.63 8.63 -5.63
CA GLU A 116 -4.66 7.93 -6.41
C GLU A 116 -5.95 8.75 -6.47
N SER A 117 -6.40 9.33 -5.33
CA SER A 117 -7.58 10.19 -5.28
C SER A 117 -7.49 11.44 -6.17
N ARG A 118 -6.26 11.93 -6.41
CA ARG A 118 -6.02 13.03 -7.36
C ARG A 118 -5.91 12.53 -8.79
N PHE A 119 -5.21 11.43 -9.01
CA PHE A 119 -4.94 10.88 -10.33
C PHE A 119 -6.20 10.34 -11.02
N GLU A 120 -7.13 9.73 -10.25
CA GLU A 120 -8.45 9.27 -10.74
C GLU A 120 -9.30 10.39 -11.37
N LYS A 121 -9.01 11.66 -11.07
CA LYS A 121 -9.74 12.82 -11.62
C LYS A 121 -9.19 13.29 -12.95
N ILE A 122 -8.06 12.73 -13.39
CA ILE A 122 -7.50 13.04 -14.71
C ILE A 122 -8.28 12.20 -15.74
N PRO A 123 -8.94 12.83 -16.73
CA PRO A 123 -9.64 12.08 -17.77
C PRO A 123 -8.67 11.18 -18.53
N ASP A 124 -9.06 9.93 -18.76
CA ASP A 124 -8.35 9.07 -19.69
C ASP A 124 -8.49 9.66 -21.11
N ASP A 125 -7.36 9.91 -21.77
CA ASP A 125 -7.35 10.38 -23.15
C ASP A 125 -8.04 9.32 -24.05
N PRO A 126 -9.11 9.68 -24.80
CA PRO A 126 -9.83 8.73 -25.64
C PRO A 126 -8.97 8.04 -26.71
N ALA A 127 -7.75 8.51 -26.99
CA ALA A 127 -6.82 7.85 -27.90
C ALA A 127 -6.27 6.50 -27.40
N HIS A 128 -6.47 6.12 -26.13
CA HIS A 128 -6.06 4.83 -25.57
C HIS A 128 -7.22 3.96 -25.08
N GLY A 129 -8.44 4.25 -25.55
CA GLY A 129 -9.67 3.62 -25.11
C GLY A 129 -9.92 2.20 -25.63
N ILE A 130 -8.99 1.24 -25.49
CA ILE A 130 -9.28 -0.21 -25.45
C ILE A 130 -8.19 -0.94 -24.64
N ALA A 131 -8.23 -0.89 -23.30
CA ALA A 131 -7.56 -1.90 -22.42
C ALA A 131 -7.89 -1.77 -20.92
N SER A 132 -8.98 -1.09 -20.53
CA SER A 132 -9.48 -1.12 -19.15
C SER A 132 -10.87 -1.74 -19.13
N MET A 133 -10.90 -3.05 -19.40
CA MET A 133 -12.05 -3.89 -19.09
C MET A 133 -11.61 -4.92 -18.05
N LYS A 134 -12.06 -4.65 -16.82
CA LYS A 134 -12.36 -5.59 -15.75
C LYS A 134 -12.61 -7.01 -16.28
N VAL A 135 -11.74 -7.96 -15.92
CA VAL A 135 -11.99 -9.40 -16.06
C VAL A 135 -12.23 -10.01 -14.68
N GLU A 136 -13.51 -10.07 -14.30
CA GLU A 136 -14.09 -11.21 -13.59
C GLU A 136 -15.36 -11.63 -14.35
N SER A 137 -15.53 -12.95 -14.45
CA SER A 137 -16.34 -13.76 -15.35
C SER A 137 -17.83 -13.44 -15.53
N ALA A 138 -18.32 -13.55 -16.77
CA ALA A 138 -19.27 -14.60 -17.24
C ALA A 138 -19.75 -14.34 -18.69
N SER A 139 -19.42 -15.28 -19.59
CA SER A 139 -20.17 -15.78 -20.77
C SER A 139 -21.16 -14.88 -21.52
N SER A 140 -20.87 -14.59 -22.79
CA SER A 140 -21.68 -15.08 -23.95
C SER A 140 -21.11 -14.57 -25.30
N GLU A 141 -20.89 -15.53 -26.19
CA GLU A 141 -20.80 -15.52 -27.67
C GLU A 141 -20.59 -14.21 -28.47
N SER A 142 -19.56 -14.21 -29.33
CA SER A 142 -19.72 -13.83 -30.75
C SER A 142 -18.56 -14.38 -31.58
N SER A 143 -18.92 -15.13 -32.62
CA SER A 143 -18.07 -15.77 -33.62
C SER A 143 -17.29 -14.76 -34.47
N SER A 144 -16.05 -15.09 -34.80
CA SER A 144 -15.48 -14.81 -36.12
C SER A 144 -14.20 -15.63 -36.31
N ASP A 145 -14.27 -16.49 -37.32
CA ASP A 145 -13.22 -17.39 -37.80
C ASP A 145 -12.01 -16.62 -38.33
N SER A 146 -10.80 -17.12 -38.04
CA SER A 146 -9.68 -17.08 -38.98
C SER A 146 -8.65 -18.13 -38.59
N ASP A 147 -8.62 -19.17 -39.41
CA ASP A 147 -7.68 -20.26 -39.48
C ASP A 147 -6.29 -19.75 -39.90
N SER A 148 -5.26 -20.10 -39.14
CA SER A 148 -3.92 -20.28 -39.69
C SER A 148 -3.12 -21.20 -38.78
N THR A 149 -3.01 -22.44 -39.26
CA THR A 149 -2.13 -23.49 -38.76
C THR A 149 -0.65 -23.12 -38.91
N SER A 150 0.14 -23.39 -37.87
CA SER A 150 1.47 -23.98 -38.01
C SER A 150 1.96 -24.42 -36.63
N ASP A 151 2.15 -25.74 -36.52
CA ASP A 151 2.81 -26.43 -35.43
C ASP A 151 4.23 -25.90 -35.17
N THR A 152 4.57 -25.73 -33.89
CA THR A 152 5.88 -26.13 -33.33
C THR A 152 5.72 -26.43 -31.85
N GLU A 153 6.27 -27.58 -31.46
CA GLU A 153 6.22 -28.28 -30.18
C GLU A 153 6.87 -27.49 -29.03
N ASP A 154 6.17 -27.31 -27.89
CA ASP A 154 6.68 -27.37 -26.50
C ASP A 154 5.51 -27.20 -25.48
N ASP A 155 4.69 -28.25 -25.27
CA ASP A 155 3.48 -28.20 -24.42
C ASP A 155 3.56 -29.06 -23.13
N ASP A 156 4.70 -29.68 -22.82
CA ASP A 156 4.78 -30.56 -21.64
C ASP A 156 4.80 -29.74 -20.32
N SER A 157 5.38 -28.53 -20.36
CA SER A 157 5.50 -27.65 -19.20
C SER A 157 4.21 -26.88 -18.86
N GLU A 158 3.34 -26.64 -19.83
CA GLU A 158 2.11 -25.86 -19.63
C GLU A 158 0.96 -26.75 -19.13
N ILE A 159 0.86 -27.98 -19.64
CA ILE A 159 -0.07 -29.00 -19.15
C ILE A 159 0.24 -29.34 -17.69
N GLU A 160 1.52 -29.51 -17.31
CA GLU A 160 1.91 -29.84 -15.93
C GLU A 160 1.55 -28.72 -14.95
N ARG A 161 1.77 -27.44 -15.33
CA ARG A 161 1.35 -26.29 -14.51
C ARG A 161 -0.15 -26.22 -14.35
N LYS A 162 -0.92 -26.41 -15.43
CA LYS A 162 -2.39 -26.42 -15.37
C LYS A 162 -2.91 -27.55 -14.47
N THR A 163 -2.29 -28.73 -14.54
CA THR A 163 -2.65 -29.88 -13.70
C THR A 163 -2.35 -29.62 -12.22
N LYS A 164 -1.18 -29.03 -11.91
CA LYS A 164 -0.81 -28.62 -10.54
C LYS A 164 -1.76 -27.56 -9.98
N LEU A 165 -2.19 -26.59 -10.79
CA LEU A 165 -3.15 -25.56 -10.39
C LEU A 165 -4.51 -26.16 -10.03
N VAL A 166 -5.01 -27.12 -10.81
CA VAL A 166 -6.29 -27.80 -10.52
C VAL A 166 -6.20 -28.61 -9.23
N ALA A 167 -5.09 -29.33 -9.01
CA ALA A 167 -4.87 -30.10 -7.78
C ALA A 167 -4.82 -29.20 -6.53
N LEU A 168 -4.10 -28.08 -6.60
CA LEU A 168 -4.05 -27.08 -5.53
C LEU A 168 -5.43 -26.46 -5.24
N GLN A 169 -6.22 -26.22 -6.28
CA GLN A 169 -7.56 -25.65 -6.13
C GLN A 169 -8.53 -26.62 -5.47
N GLU A 170 -8.39 -27.93 -5.73
CA GLU A 170 -9.13 -28.99 -5.03
C GLU A 170 -8.71 -29.13 -3.56
N GLU A 171 -7.41 -29.04 -3.27
CA GLU A 171 -6.88 -29.04 -1.90
C GLU A 171 -7.41 -27.86 -1.07
N LEU A 172 -7.42 -26.65 -1.63
CA LEU A 172 -8.01 -25.46 -1.00
C LEU A 172 -9.50 -25.66 -0.69
N LYS A 173 -10.25 -26.34 -1.57
CA LYS A 173 -11.68 -26.62 -1.36
C LYS A 173 -11.90 -27.58 -0.19
N LEU A 174 -11.06 -28.61 -0.07
CA LEU A 174 -11.10 -29.54 1.08
C LEU A 174 -10.73 -28.83 2.38
N MET A 175 -9.70 -27.98 2.36
CA MET A 175 -9.27 -27.19 3.52
C MET A 175 -10.38 -26.23 3.99
N GLN A 176 -11.06 -25.52 3.07
CA GLN A 176 -12.23 -24.69 3.39
C GLN A 176 -13.35 -25.49 4.07
N GLY A 177 -13.57 -26.74 3.65
CA GLY A 177 -14.52 -27.66 4.27
C GLY A 177 -14.14 -28.01 5.72
N GLN A 178 -12.86 -28.24 5.99
CA GLN A 178 -12.36 -28.48 7.35
C GLN A 178 -12.50 -27.25 8.24
N ILE A 179 -12.16 -26.07 7.74
CA ILE A 179 -12.35 -24.79 8.45
C ILE A 179 -13.83 -24.61 8.80
N LYS A 180 -14.75 -24.83 7.86
CA LYS A 180 -16.20 -24.77 8.13
C LYS A 180 -16.64 -25.75 9.23
N LYS A 181 -16.12 -27.00 9.23
CA LYS A 181 -16.40 -27.98 10.29
C LYS A 181 -15.85 -27.56 11.65
N LEU A 182 -14.63 -27.01 11.70
CA LEU A 182 -14.03 -26.51 12.93
C LEU A 182 -14.77 -25.28 13.48
N VAL A 183 -15.19 -24.36 12.61
CA VAL A 183 -16.02 -23.19 12.97
C VAL A 183 -17.39 -23.62 13.50
N GLN A 184 -18.03 -24.61 12.89
CA GLN A 184 -19.31 -25.14 13.40
C GLN A 184 -19.14 -25.86 14.75
N LYS A 185 -18.03 -26.60 14.94
CA LYS A 185 -17.72 -27.25 16.23
C LYS A 185 -17.45 -26.22 17.32
N SER A 186 -16.74 -25.13 17.03
CA SER A 186 -16.48 -24.05 18.01
C SER A 186 -17.75 -23.26 18.32
N ALA A 187 -18.61 -22.99 17.33
CA ALA A 187 -19.91 -22.36 17.52
C ALA A 187 -20.86 -23.20 18.42
N LYS A 188 -20.88 -24.53 18.23
CA LYS A 188 -21.65 -25.45 19.08
C LYS A 188 -21.08 -25.54 20.50
N LYS A 189 -19.75 -25.50 20.68
CA LYS A 189 -19.09 -25.49 22.00
C LYS A 189 -19.42 -24.23 22.81
N ASN A 190 -19.52 -23.07 22.15
CA ASN A 190 -19.89 -21.81 22.80
C ASN A 190 -21.37 -21.76 23.26
N GLN A 191 -22.29 -22.48 22.60
CA GLN A 191 -23.68 -22.57 23.07
C GLN A 191 -23.85 -23.48 24.29
N VAL A 192 -23.04 -24.53 24.43
CA VAL A 192 -23.06 -25.43 25.60
C VAL A 192 -22.55 -24.73 26.87
N ILE A 193 -21.58 -23.81 26.75
CA ILE A 193 -21.09 -23.01 27.89
C ILE A 193 -22.12 -21.95 28.32
N LYS A 194 -22.90 -21.39 27.38
CA LYS A 194 -23.94 -20.38 27.71
C LYS A 194 -25.19 -20.98 28.37
N LYS A 195 -25.53 -22.25 28.10
CA LYS A 195 -26.64 -22.98 28.77
C LYS A 195 -26.33 -23.44 30.20
N ARG A 196 -25.06 -23.56 30.60
CA ARG A 196 -24.68 -23.89 31.99
C ARG A 196 -24.71 -22.70 32.95
N LYS A 197 -24.81 -21.46 32.47
CA LYS A 197 -24.79 -20.24 33.31
C LYS A 197 -26.18 -19.68 33.65
N THR A 198 -27.26 -20.30 33.17
CA THR A 198 -28.65 -19.84 33.41
C THR A 198 -29.43 -20.71 34.39
N ASN A 199 -28.84 -21.76 34.99
CA ASN A 199 -29.53 -22.67 35.91
C ASN A 199 -29.06 -22.59 37.38
N SER A 200 -28.45 -21.47 37.79
CA SER A 200 -27.96 -21.25 39.17
C SER A 200 -28.62 -20.05 39.87
N LYS A 201 -29.69 -19.48 39.29
CA LYS A 201 -30.48 -18.38 39.87
C LYS A 201 -31.78 -18.90 40.48
N SER A 202 -31.67 -19.77 41.48
CA SER A 202 -32.75 -20.06 42.42
C SER A 202 -32.18 -20.78 43.64
N ASN A 203 -31.71 -19.99 44.61
CA ASN A 203 -31.82 -20.26 46.05
C ASN A 203 -31.16 -19.08 46.78
N GLY A 204 -32.00 -18.17 47.27
CA GLY A 204 -31.57 -17.13 48.18
C GLY A 204 -31.40 -17.70 49.59
N ILE A 205 -30.45 -17.14 50.33
CA ILE A 205 -30.53 -16.94 51.78
C ILE A 205 -29.82 -15.62 52.07
N SER A 206 -30.56 -14.73 52.74
CA SER A 206 -30.11 -13.50 53.36
C SER A 206 -29.19 -13.77 54.55
N SER A 207 -28.09 -13.04 54.67
CA SER A 207 -27.57 -12.65 55.99
C SER A 207 -26.82 -11.33 55.88
N LYS A 208 -27.08 -10.50 56.90
CA LYS A 208 -26.53 -9.18 57.15
C LYS A 208 -25.08 -9.27 57.66
N ASP A 209 -24.45 -8.10 57.66
CA ASP A 209 -23.29 -7.67 58.45
C ASP A 209 -21.91 -8.12 57.97
N LEU A 210 -21.10 -7.16 57.49
CA LEU A 210 -19.94 -6.66 58.25
C LEU A 210 -19.23 -5.53 57.50
N ASP A 211 -19.01 -4.47 58.26
CA ASP A 211 -18.47 -3.17 57.94
C ASP A 211 -16.92 -3.18 57.96
N SER A 212 -16.31 -2.13 57.42
CA SER A 212 -14.94 -1.67 57.71
C SER A 212 -13.74 -2.36 57.02
N HIS A 213 -13.25 -1.76 55.94
CA HIS A 213 -11.86 -1.25 55.78
C HIS A 213 -11.57 -0.95 54.30
N ASN A 214 -11.68 0.32 53.90
CA ASN A 214 -11.05 0.82 52.68
C ASN A 214 -10.39 2.16 53.00
N GLY A 215 -9.16 2.10 53.48
CA GLY A 215 -8.29 3.25 53.71
C GLY A 215 -6.84 2.78 53.66
N ALA A 216 -6.00 3.53 52.94
CA ALA A 216 -4.56 3.36 52.76
C ALA A 216 -4.10 2.38 51.66
N LEU A 217 -4.10 2.87 50.41
CA LEU A 217 -3.00 2.64 49.46
C LEU A 217 -3.11 3.61 48.28
N LYS A 218 -2.99 4.91 48.57
CA LYS A 218 -2.85 5.94 47.55
C LYS A 218 -1.80 6.96 47.99
N GLU A 219 -0.56 6.53 48.13
CA GLU A 219 0.56 7.47 48.26
C GLU A 219 1.91 6.82 47.93
N LEU A 220 2.10 6.37 46.69
CA LEU A 220 3.44 6.16 46.13
C LEU A 220 3.35 6.34 44.61
N LEU A 221 3.61 7.55 44.14
CA LEU A 221 4.33 7.90 42.89
C LEU A 221 4.08 9.39 42.60
N ASN A 222 4.96 10.25 43.12
CA ASN A 222 5.10 11.60 42.60
C ASN A 222 6.57 12.03 42.78
N PRO A 223 7.42 11.93 41.74
CA PRO A 223 8.67 12.67 41.67
C PRO A 223 8.54 13.86 40.72
N ASP A 224 8.96 15.02 41.24
CA ASP A 224 9.48 16.17 40.51
C ASP A 224 8.53 17.08 39.70
N SER A 225 7.98 18.08 40.40
CA SER A 225 7.87 19.44 39.86
C SER A 225 8.76 20.38 40.66
N LYS A 226 10.00 20.52 40.20
CA LYS A 226 10.80 21.73 40.40
C LYS A 226 11.32 22.16 39.03
N ASN A 227 10.72 23.18 38.46
CA ASN A 227 11.52 24.13 37.70
C ASN A 227 11.04 25.56 37.99
N SER A 228 12.01 26.32 38.49
CA SER A 228 11.97 27.73 38.83
C SER A 228 11.83 28.60 37.59
N ASN A 229 10.97 29.61 37.66
CA ASN A 229 11.13 30.85 36.90
C ASN A 229 10.84 32.00 37.88
N ASN A 230 11.86 32.75 38.29
CA ASN A 230 11.76 34.21 38.37
C ASN A 230 13.16 34.84 38.55
N VAL A 231 13.67 35.48 37.50
CA VAL A 231 14.62 36.59 37.63
C VAL A 231 14.07 37.70 36.75
N ASN A 232 13.68 38.81 37.37
CA ASN A 232 13.42 40.08 36.72
C ASN A 232 13.80 41.19 37.71
N SER A 233 14.59 42.14 37.20
CA SER A 233 15.23 43.32 37.83
C SER A 233 16.66 43.12 38.31
#